data_AF-A0A369M6M2-F1
#
_entry.id   AF-A0A369M6M2-F1
#
_cell.length_a   1.000
_cell.length_b   1.000
_cell.length_c   1.000
_cell.angle_alpha   90.00
_cell.angle_beta   90.00
_cell.angle_gamma   90.00
#
_symmetry.space_group_name_H-M   'P 1'
#
loop_
_entity.id
_entity.type
_entity.pdbx_description
1 polymer ?
#
loop_
_entity_poly.entity_id
_entity_poly.type
_entity_poly.pdbx_seq_one_letter_code
_entity_poly.pdbx_strand_id
1 'polypeptide(L)'
;MNEKAYAKAVARRLACSKARRDEFVRDLESDIASSLADGETWEQVERRLGDPRDVAREFNEALSERELAAGRKRRRLRAAGIAAAAAVVVVAVLAAGSWWALPKTAPAGQGIGLTEQEILGRAQEVVALVDAEDFDALRSMSTEPMQNALDATSLEAARASFSDDWGAFEAFGNAYAFEARQLWVTQEVVEMVAIYKNITVTYDIVFESDMRLSSFYIK
;
A
#
# COMPACT_ATOMS: atom_id res chain seq x y z
N MET A 1 1.62 43.41 15.87
CA MET A 1 1.58 41.93 16.09
C MET A 1 1.06 41.71 17.51
N ASN A 2 1.09 40.52 18.13
CA ASN A 2 0.92 40.42 19.61
C ASN A 2 2.25 40.00 20.26
N GLU A 3 2.39 40.16 21.58
CA GLU A 3 3.65 39.93 22.31
C GLU A 3 4.30 38.58 21.96
N LYS A 4 3.48 37.50 21.96
CA LYS A 4 3.95 36.13 21.78
C LYS A 4 4.36 35.89 20.35
N ALA A 5 3.62 36.46 19.41
CA ALA A 5 3.99 36.42 18.01
C ALA A 5 5.27 37.23 17.74
N TYR A 6 5.51 38.33 18.46
CA TYR A 6 6.74 39.11 18.40
C TYR A 6 7.94 38.31 18.88
N ALA A 7 7.92 37.81 20.11
CA ALA A 7 9.00 37.00 20.67
C ALA A 7 9.30 35.78 19.78
N LYS A 8 8.25 35.11 19.27
CA LYS A 8 8.39 33.98 18.32
C LYS A 8 8.99 34.40 16.98
N ALA A 9 8.66 35.59 16.47
CA ALA A 9 9.23 36.12 15.24
C ALA A 9 10.73 36.39 15.39
N VAL A 10 11.16 36.97 16.52
CA VAL A 10 12.59 37.17 16.84
C VAL A 10 13.28 35.81 16.99
N ALA A 11 12.73 34.92 17.81
CA ALA A 11 13.29 33.59 18.10
C ALA A 11 13.57 32.72 16.86
N ARG A 12 12.72 32.84 15.83
CA ARG A 12 12.88 32.10 14.56
C ARG A 12 14.08 32.56 13.74
N ARG A 13 14.52 33.81 13.94
CA ARG A 13 15.59 34.45 13.17
C ARG A 13 16.96 34.39 13.85
N LEU A 14 17.00 34.01 15.14
CA LEU A 14 18.26 33.82 15.88
C LEU A 14 19.09 32.65 15.32
N ALA A 15 20.39 32.90 15.12
CA ALA A 15 21.36 31.97 14.54
C ALA A 15 22.20 31.21 15.57
N CYS A 16 21.88 31.35 16.86
CA CYS A 16 22.58 30.75 17.99
C CYS A 16 22.13 29.31 18.34
N SER A 17 22.75 28.75 19.37
CA SER A 17 22.38 27.48 20.00
C SER A 17 20.97 27.53 20.60
N LYS A 18 20.44 26.35 20.98
CA LYS A 18 19.12 26.29 21.63
C LYS A 18 19.14 27.04 22.96
N ALA A 19 20.15 26.81 23.80
CA ALA A 19 20.23 27.39 25.12
C ALA A 19 20.26 28.92 25.06
N ARG A 20 21.14 29.48 24.22
CA ARG A 20 21.29 30.93 24.07
C ARG A 20 20.04 31.61 23.48
N ARG A 21 19.36 30.92 22.58
CA ARG A 21 18.08 31.39 22.03
C ARG A 21 16.99 31.39 23.08
N ASP A 22 16.89 30.32 23.87
CA ASP A 22 15.83 30.17 24.88
C ASP A 22 16.07 31.13 26.07
N GLU A 23 17.33 31.47 26.37
CA GLU A 23 17.72 32.56 27.28
C GLU A 23 17.26 33.92 26.74
N PHE A 24 17.68 34.32 25.54
CA PHE A 24 17.29 35.60 24.94
C PHE A 24 15.78 35.79 24.85
N VAL A 25 15.04 34.74 24.48
CA VAL A 25 13.57 34.81 24.39
C VAL A 25 12.94 34.99 25.76
N ARG A 26 13.47 34.34 26.80
CA ARG A 26 12.97 34.50 28.17
C ARG A 26 13.19 35.93 28.68
N ASP A 27 14.37 36.48 28.42
CA ASP A 27 14.70 37.86 28.81
C ASP A 27 13.79 38.85 28.08
N LEU A 28 13.64 38.69 26.75
CA LEU A 28 12.74 39.50 25.94
C LEU A 28 11.28 39.43 26.41
N GLU A 29 10.77 38.23 26.72
CA GLU A 29 9.41 38.06 27.24
C GLU A 29 9.24 38.67 28.63
N SER A 30 10.26 38.58 29.48
CA SER A 30 10.28 39.20 30.81
C SER A 30 10.25 40.73 30.73
N ASP A 31 11.03 41.32 29.83
CA ASP A 31 11.08 42.77 29.62
C ASP A 31 9.75 43.32 29.08
N ILE A 32 9.15 42.60 28.13
CA ILE A 32 7.81 42.92 27.61
C ILE A 32 6.79 42.84 28.75
N ALA A 33 6.77 41.73 29.50
CA ALA A 33 5.81 41.54 30.59
C ALA A 33 5.93 42.62 31.67
N SER A 34 7.16 43.02 32.02
CA SER A 34 7.41 44.08 33.00
C SER A 34 6.90 45.44 32.51
N SER A 35 7.15 45.78 31.24
CA SER A 35 6.68 47.04 30.64
C SER A 35 5.15 47.12 30.61
N LEU A 36 4.48 46.01 30.29
CA LEU A 36 3.02 45.93 30.31
C LEU A 36 2.47 46.04 31.75
N ALA A 37 3.17 45.47 32.74
CA ALA A 37 2.78 45.58 34.15
C ALA A 37 2.92 47.01 34.69
N ASP A 38 3.89 47.78 34.18
CA ASP A 38 4.08 49.21 34.48
C ASP A 38 3.05 50.12 33.79
N GLY A 39 2.12 49.54 33.01
CA GLY A 39 1.01 50.25 32.38
C GLY A 39 1.28 50.72 30.95
N GLU A 40 2.39 50.31 30.32
CA GLU A 40 2.60 50.55 28.90
C GLU A 40 1.63 49.71 28.05
N THR A 41 1.17 50.29 26.94
CA THR A 41 0.41 49.54 25.92
C THR A 41 1.37 48.72 25.06
N TRP A 42 0.88 47.60 24.52
CA TRP A 42 1.68 46.77 23.61
C TRP A 42 2.19 47.58 22.40
N GLU A 43 1.41 48.52 21.87
CA GLU A 43 1.83 49.36 20.75
C GLU A 43 3.03 50.26 21.09
N GLN A 44 3.12 50.74 22.33
CA GLN A 44 4.28 51.52 22.82
C GLN A 44 5.51 50.62 22.94
N VAL A 45 5.34 49.42 23.51
CA VAL A 45 6.42 48.43 23.66
C VAL A 45 6.91 47.95 22.29
N GLU A 46 6.02 47.59 21.36
CA GLU A 46 6.35 47.17 19.99
C GLU A 46 7.09 48.28 19.22
N ARG A 47 6.66 49.54 19.36
CA ARG A 47 7.34 50.68 18.74
C ARG A 47 8.76 50.89 19.29
N ARG A 48 8.97 50.67 20.59
CA ARG A 48 10.29 50.77 21.24
C ARG A 48 11.21 49.62 20.83
N LEU A 49 10.69 48.41 20.73
CA LEU A 49 11.46 47.22 20.36
C LEU A 49 11.80 47.17 18.85
N GLY A 50 11.01 47.82 18.00
CA GLY A 50 11.29 47.92 16.56
C GLY A 50 10.88 46.68 15.76
N ASP A 51 11.48 46.50 14.58
CA ASP A 51 11.18 45.33 13.74
C ASP A 51 11.88 44.07 14.32
N PRO A 52 11.15 42.94 14.50
CA PRO A 52 11.73 41.68 14.97
C PRO A 52 12.94 41.18 14.16
N ARG A 53 13.05 41.55 12.89
CA ARG A 53 14.18 41.21 12.01
C ARG A 53 15.43 41.98 12.40
N ASP A 54 15.28 43.26 12.72
CA ASP A 54 16.38 44.13 13.11
C ASP A 54 16.93 43.70 14.47
N VAL A 55 16.05 43.46 15.44
CA VAL A 55 16.43 42.89 16.76
C VAL A 55 17.19 41.57 16.61
N ALA A 56 16.70 40.66 15.77
CA ALA A 56 17.38 39.39 15.54
C ALA A 56 18.72 39.56 14.79
N ARG A 57 18.83 40.54 13.89
CA ARG A 57 20.07 40.83 13.13
C ARG A 57 21.14 41.35 14.08
N GLU A 58 20.83 42.37 14.87
CA GLU A 58 21.75 42.95 15.86
C GLU A 58 22.25 41.88 16.83
N PHE A 59 21.34 41.05 17.36
CA PHE A 59 21.73 39.95 18.22
C PHE A 59 22.69 38.98 17.52
N ASN A 60 22.41 38.61 16.26
CA ASN A 60 23.23 37.67 15.51
C ASN A 60 24.62 38.22 15.17
N GLU A 61 24.73 39.52 14.88
CA GLU A 61 26.00 40.20 14.59
C GLU A 61 26.93 40.22 15.81
N ALA A 62 26.36 40.26 17.02
CA ALA A 62 27.11 40.20 18.27
C ALA A 62 27.56 38.78 18.67
N LEU A 63 27.17 37.73 17.92
CA LEU A 63 27.50 36.35 18.28
C LEU A 63 28.92 35.95 17.88
N SER A 64 29.57 35.19 18.76
CA SER A 64 30.83 34.52 18.43
C SER A 64 30.66 33.45 17.34
N GLU A 65 31.72 33.16 16.59
CA GLU A 65 31.71 32.08 15.60
C GLU A 65 31.35 30.72 16.19
N ARG A 66 31.77 30.44 17.43
CA ARG A 66 31.44 29.21 18.16
C ARG A 66 29.92 29.07 18.33
N GLU A 67 29.26 30.16 18.71
CA GLU A 67 27.82 30.18 18.95
C GLU A 67 27.03 30.05 17.63
N LEU A 68 27.48 30.73 16.57
CA LEU A 68 26.94 30.56 15.22
C LEU A 68 27.13 29.14 14.70
N ALA A 69 28.29 28.50 14.95
CA ALA A 69 28.55 27.12 14.58
C ALA A 69 27.61 26.14 15.32
N ALA A 70 27.37 26.36 16.61
CA ALA A 70 26.42 25.58 17.40
C ALA A 70 24.98 25.71 16.85
N GLY A 71 24.57 26.92 16.48
CA GLY A 71 23.27 27.16 15.84
C GLY A 71 23.15 26.50 14.46
N ARG A 72 24.20 26.58 13.63
CA ARG A 72 24.27 25.84 12.34
C ARG A 72 24.15 24.33 12.55
N LYS A 73 24.89 23.75 13.51
CA LYS A 73 24.81 22.32 13.85
C LYS A 73 23.40 21.92 14.26
N ARG A 74 22.74 22.70 15.13
CA ARG A 74 21.36 22.47 15.53
C ARG A 74 20.38 22.51 14.36
N ARG A 75 20.49 23.49 13.46
CA ARG A 75 19.63 23.60 12.27
C ARG A 75 19.82 22.39 11.35
N ARG A 76 21.07 21.97 11.12
CA ARG A 76 21.39 20.75 10.34
C ARG A 76 20.81 19.49 10.97
N LEU A 77 20.99 19.29 12.28
CA LEU A 77 20.43 18.12 12.99
C LEU A 77 18.91 18.10 12.95
N ARG A 78 18.25 19.26 13.07
CA ARG A 78 16.79 19.34 12.91
C ARG A 78 16.34 18.99 11.50
N ALA A 79 17.01 19.53 10.48
CA ALA A 79 16.70 19.21 9.08
C ALA A 79 16.92 17.72 8.80
N ALA A 80 18.02 17.14 9.28
CA ALA A 80 18.31 15.72 9.17
C ALA A 80 17.24 14.87 9.89
N GLY A 81 16.79 15.27 11.07
CA GLY A 81 15.71 14.58 11.78
C GLY A 81 14.38 14.62 11.03
N ILE A 82 14.02 15.76 10.43
CA ILE A 82 12.83 15.89 9.59
C ILE A 82 12.95 15.02 8.33
N ALA A 83 14.10 15.04 7.67
CA ALA A 83 14.36 14.22 6.48
C ALA A 83 14.31 12.72 6.81
N ALA A 84 14.89 12.31 7.93
CA ALA A 84 14.83 10.93 8.41
C ALA A 84 13.39 10.50 8.72
N ALA A 85 12.61 11.35 9.40
CA ALA A 85 11.19 11.08 9.66
C ALA A 85 10.38 10.95 8.37
N ALA A 86 10.60 11.85 7.40
CA ALA A 86 9.96 11.78 6.09
C ALA A 86 10.34 10.49 5.34
N ALA A 87 11.61 10.08 5.39
CA ALA A 87 12.06 8.84 4.77
C ALA A 87 11.38 7.61 5.39
N VAL A 88 11.21 7.56 6.72
CA VAL A 88 10.48 6.49 7.41
C VAL A 88 9.03 6.40 6.94
N VAL A 89 8.36 7.55 6.77
CA VAL A 89 6.97 7.58 6.26
C VAL A 89 6.90 7.02 4.84
N VAL A 90 7.82 7.42 3.96
CA VAL A 90 7.87 6.90 2.58
C VAL A 90 8.07 5.38 2.58
N VAL A 91 9.01 4.87 3.38
CA VAL A 91 9.25 3.42 3.50
C VAL A 91 8.01 2.69 4.03
N ALA A 92 7.31 3.24 5.02
CA ALA A 92 6.09 2.65 5.55
C ALA A 92 4.97 2.58 4.50
N VAL A 93 4.80 3.65 3.70
CA VAL A 93 3.82 3.67 2.60
C VAL A 93 4.16 2.64 1.53
N LEU A 94 5.43 2.54 1.13
CA LEU A 94 5.88 1.53 0.17
C LEU A 94 5.68 0.11 0.70
N ALA A 95 6.02 -0.15 1.97
CA ALA A 95 5.81 -1.45 2.60
C ALA A 95 4.32 -1.81 2.66
N ALA A 96 3.45 -0.87 3.02
CA ALA A 96 2.00 -1.09 3.04
C ALA A 96 1.43 -1.36 1.64
N GLY A 97 1.89 -0.62 0.62
CA GLY A 97 1.52 -0.86 -0.77
C GLY A 97 1.95 -2.25 -1.26
N SER A 98 3.19 -2.64 -0.99
CA SER A 98 3.69 -3.97 -1.34
C SER A 98 2.91 -5.08 -0.64
N TRP A 99 2.62 -4.95 0.67
CA TRP A 99 1.81 -5.91 1.41
C TRP A 99 0.38 -6.03 0.88
N TRP A 100 -0.20 -4.94 0.40
CA TRP A 100 -1.55 -4.93 -0.18
C TRP A 100 -1.59 -5.62 -1.56
N ALA A 101 -0.52 -5.51 -2.34
CA ALA A 101 -0.40 -6.12 -3.67
C ALA A 101 -0.06 -7.63 -3.65
N LEU A 102 0.37 -8.18 -2.51
CA LEU A 102 0.61 -9.60 -2.36
C LEU A 102 -0.71 -10.39 -2.50
N PRO A 103 -0.70 -11.53 -3.23
CA PRO A 103 -1.85 -12.40 -3.31
C PRO A 103 -2.17 -12.96 -1.93
N LYS A 104 -3.45 -12.92 -1.56
CA LYS A 104 -3.97 -13.45 -0.31
C LYS A 104 -4.95 -14.57 -0.63
N THR A 105 -4.89 -15.63 0.16
CA THR A 105 -5.83 -16.74 0.03
C THR A 105 -6.88 -16.69 1.14
N ALA A 106 -8.05 -17.23 0.83
CA ALA A 106 -9.17 -17.40 1.73
C ALA A 106 -9.84 -18.76 1.46
N PRO A 107 -10.65 -19.29 2.39
CA PRO A 107 -11.52 -20.43 2.10
C PRO A 107 -12.35 -20.18 0.84
N ALA A 108 -12.54 -21.22 0.03
CA ALA A 108 -13.31 -21.14 -1.22
C ALA A 108 -14.70 -20.55 -0.97
N GLY A 109 -15.11 -19.62 -1.84
CA GLY A 109 -16.44 -19.04 -1.84
C GLY A 109 -16.72 -18.00 -0.77
N GLN A 110 -15.72 -17.64 0.06
CA GLN A 110 -15.90 -16.70 1.17
C GLN A 110 -16.41 -15.32 0.68
N GLY A 111 -15.90 -14.82 -0.43
CA GLY A 111 -16.19 -13.51 -1.00
C GLY A 111 -17.50 -13.45 -1.79
N ILE A 112 -17.93 -14.60 -2.32
CA ILE A 112 -19.10 -14.72 -3.20
C ILE A 112 -20.29 -15.41 -2.50
N GLY A 113 -20.11 -15.89 -1.27
CA GLY A 113 -21.16 -16.53 -0.48
C GLY A 113 -21.54 -17.93 -0.95
N LEU A 114 -20.62 -18.63 -1.62
CA LEU A 114 -20.78 -20.02 -2.04
C LEU A 114 -20.04 -20.96 -1.10
N THR A 115 -20.50 -22.20 -1.04
CA THR A 115 -19.80 -23.29 -0.37
C THR A 115 -18.70 -23.85 -1.26
N GLU A 116 -17.69 -24.45 -0.64
CA GLU A 116 -16.64 -25.19 -1.34
C GLU A 116 -17.23 -26.28 -2.26
N GLN A 117 -18.30 -26.95 -1.83
CA GLN A 117 -18.96 -27.99 -2.62
C GLN A 117 -19.60 -27.45 -3.91
N GLU A 118 -20.20 -26.27 -3.87
CA GLU A 118 -20.79 -25.63 -5.07
C GLU A 118 -19.69 -25.25 -6.08
N ILE A 119 -18.55 -24.77 -5.59
CA ILE A 119 -17.39 -24.42 -6.42
C ILE A 119 -16.77 -25.67 -7.04
N LEU A 120 -16.58 -26.72 -6.24
CA LEU A 120 -16.08 -28.01 -6.73
C LEU A 120 -17.04 -28.64 -7.75
N GLY A 121 -18.36 -28.55 -7.51
CA GLY A 121 -19.37 -29.01 -8.47
C GLY A 121 -19.28 -28.26 -9.80
N ARG A 122 -19.07 -26.94 -9.76
CA ARG A 122 -18.86 -26.14 -10.97
C ARG A 122 -17.58 -26.52 -11.71
N ALA A 123 -16.51 -26.83 -10.99
CA ALA A 123 -15.27 -27.30 -11.60
C ALA A 123 -15.40 -28.71 -12.21
N GLN A 124 -16.17 -29.61 -11.60
CA GLN A 124 -16.48 -30.93 -12.17
C GLN A 124 -17.25 -30.80 -13.49
N GLU A 125 -18.17 -29.83 -13.59
CA GLU A 125 -18.87 -29.52 -14.84
C GLU A 125 -17.89 -29.11 -15.95
N VAL A 126 -16.88 -28.28 -15.65
CA VAL A 126 -15.84 -27.90 -16.61
C VAL A 126 -15.07 -29.14 -17.10
N VAL A 127 -14.63 -30.03 -16.21
CA VAL A 127 -13.92 -31.25 -16.60
C VAL A 127 -14.81 -32.16 -17.44
N ALA A 128 -16.09 -32.30 -17.10
CA ALA A 128 -17.05 -33.10 -17.86
C ALA A 128 -17.25 -32.55 -19.28
N LEU A 129 -17.32 -31.23 -19.46
CA LEU A 129 -17.43 -30.62 -20.79
C LEU A 129 -16.12 -30.74 -21.60
N VAL A 130 -14.96 -30.67 -20.94
CA VAL A 130 -13.66 -30.96 -21.56
C VAL A 130 -13.56 -32.42 -22.01
N ASP A 131 -14.10 -33.35 -21.23
CA ASP A 131 -14.16 -34.78 -21.59
C ASP A 131 -15.12 -35.06 -22.75
N ALA A 132 -16.29 -34.41 -22.73
CA ALA A 132 -17.29 -34.53 -23.79
C ALA A 132 -16.93 -33.76 -25.07
N GLU A 133 -15.81 -33.03 -25.09
CA GLU A 133 -15.40 -32.12 -26.17
C GLU A 133 -16.48 -31.08 -26.53
N ASP A 134 -17.29 -30.67 -25.54
CA ASP A 134 -18.37 -29.68 -25.71
C ASP A 134 -17.82 -28.25 -25.57
N PHE A 135 -17.15 -27.80 -26.63
CA PHE A 135 -16.52 -26.48 -26.71
C PHE A 135 -17.52 -25.32 -26.65
N ASP A 136 -18.72 -25.51 -27.19
CA ASP A 136 -19.75 -24.48 -27.20
C ASP A 136 -20.26 -24.23 -25.77
N ALA A 137 -20.51 -25.30 -25.01
CA ALA A 137 -20.87 -25.19 -23.60
C ALA A 137 -19.74 -24.56 -22.77
N LEU A 138 -18.48 -24.98 -22.97
CA LEU A 138 -17.32 -24.38 -22.31
C LEU A 138 -17.19 -22.89 -22.61
N ARG A 139 -17.35 -22.47 -23.87
CA ARG A 139 -17.35 -21.06 -24.25
C ARG A 139 -18.50 -20.31 -23.58
N SER A 140 -19.71 -20.88 -23.55
CA SER A 140 -20.88 -20.22 -22.99
C SER A 140 -20.71 -19.85 -21.50
N MET A 141 -20.02 -20.70 -20.73
CA MET A 141 -19.76 -20.49 -19.31
C MET A 141 -18.46 -19.72 -19.00
N SER A 142 -17.67 -19.40 -20.04
CA SER A 142 -16.37 -18.74 -19.91
C SER A 142 -16.47 -17.22 -19.95
N THR A 143 -15.50 -16.51 -19.37
CA THR A 143 -15.36 -15.05 -19.52
C THR A 143 -15.05 -14.68 -20.98
N GLU A 144 -15.30 -13.43 -21.39
CA GLU A 144 -15.02 -13.00 -22.77
C GLU A 144 -13.55 -13.21 -23.21
N PRO A 145 -12.53 -12.90 -22.38
CA PRO A 145 -11.15 -13.23 -22.72
C PRO A 145 -10.93 -14.74 -22.92
N MET A 146 -11.52 -15.58 -22.06
CA MET A 146 -11.41 -17.02 -22.14
C MET A 146 -12.14 -17.58 -23.36
N GLN A 147 -13.31 -17.03 -23.71
CA GLN A 147 -14.01 -17.36 -24.95
C GLN A 147 -13.13 -17.09 -26.16
N ASN A 148 -12.41 -15.97 -26.20
CA ASN A 148 -11.53 -15.63 -27.32
C ASN A 148 -10.27 -16.52 -27.39
N ALA A 149 -9.81 -17.04 -26.24
CA ALA A 149 -8.65 -17.93 -26.15
C ALA A 149 -9.00 -19.41 -26.36
N LEU A 150 -10.24 -19.81 -26.09
CA LEU A 150 -10.73 -21.17 -26.26
C LEU A 150 -10.89 -21.51 -27.73
N ASP A 151 -10.05 -22.44 -28.19
CA ASP A 151 -10.05 -23.02 -29.52
C ASP A 151 -9.93 -24.55 -29.42
N ALA A 152 -10.70 -25.26 -30.26
CA ALA A 152 -10.79 -26.71 -30.19
C ALA A 152 -9.45 -27.38 -30.50
N THR A 153 -8.75 -26.90 -31.53
CA THR A 153 -7.43 -27.40 -31.91
C THR A 153 -6.41 -27.20 -30.78
N SER A 154 -6.52 -26.10 -30.05
CA SER A 154 -5.64 -25.81 -28.91
C SER A 154 -5.86 -26.78 -27.73
N LEU A 155 -7.12 -27.15 -27.43
CA LEU A 155 -7.40 -28.13 -26.37
C LEU A 155 -6.98 -29.54 -26.76
N GLU A 156 -7.27 -29.97 -27.99
CA GLU A 156 -6.82 -31.26 -28.52
C GLU A 156 -5.29 -31.37 -28.46
N ALA A 157 -4.58 -30.34 -28.93
CA ALA A 157 -3.12 -30.28 -28.85
C ALA A 157 -2.61 -30.32 -27.41
N ALA A 158 -3.30 -29.64 -26.48
CA ALA A 158 -2.97 -29.70 -25.06
C ALA A 158 -3.14 -31.12 -24.51
N ARG A 159 -4.26 -31.80 -24.79
CA ARG A 159 -4.49 -33.19 -24.35
C ARG A 159 -3.47 -34.17 -24.93
N ALA A 160 -3.18 -34.06 -26.24
CA ALA A 160 -2.19 -34.88 -26.93
C ALA A 160 -0.77 -34.69 -26.37
N SER A 161 -0.46 -33.53 -25.79
CA SER A 161 0.84 -33.31 -25.14
C SER A 161 1.08 -34.17 -23.90
N PHE A 162 0.01 -34.69 -23.27
CA PHE A 162 0.09 -35.58 -22.11
C PHE A 162 -0.02 -37.06 -22.51
N SER A 163 -0.95 -37.40 -23.40
CA SER A 163 -1.11 -38.74 -23.94
C SER A 163 -1.95 -38.70 -25.22
N ASP A 164 -1.60 -39.55 -26.19
CA ASP A 164 -2.37 -39.76 -27.42
C ASP A 164 -3.71 -40.48 -27.16
N ASP A 165 -3.81 -41.23 -26.05
CA ASP A 165 -5.04 -41.92 -25.65
C ASP A 165 -5.19 -41.85 -24.13
N TRP A 166 -6.17 -41.07 -23.68
CA TRP A 166 -6.52 -40.93 -22.28
C TRP A 166 -7.43 -42.08 -21.80
N GLY A 167 -8.15 -42.72 -22.72
CA GLY A 167 -9.23 -43.65 -22.42
C GLY A 167 -10.44 -42.97 -21.77
N ALA A 168 -11.39 -43.77 -21.30
CA ALA A 168 -12.62 -43.25 -20.68
C ALA A 168 -12.32 -42.57 -19.34
N PHE A 169 -13.06 -41.51 -19.02
CA PHE A 169 -13.11 -40.94 -17.67
C PHE A 169 -13.63 -41.98 -16.68
N GLU A 170 -12.94 -42.14 -15.54
CA GLU A 170 -13.29 -43.12 -14.52
C GLU A 170 -13.80 -42.47 -13.23
N ALA A 171 -13.10 -41.47 -12.70
CA ALA A 171 -13.46 -40.83 -11.44
C ALA A 171 -12.76 -39.48 -11.23
N PHE A 172 -13.37 -38.66 -10.36
CA PHE A 172 -12.67 -37.54 -9.72
C PHE A 172 -11.86 -38.05 -8.51
N GLY A 173 -10.61 -37.60 -8.43
CA GLY A 173 -9.72 -37.86 -7.30
C GLY A 173 -9.81 -36.76 -6.24
N ASN A 174 -8.67 -36.42 -5.64
CA ASN A 174 -8.57 -35.31 -4.70
C ASN A 174 -8.86 -33.98 -5.42
N ALA A 175 -9.55 -33.08 -4.72
CA ALA A 175 -9.75 -31.72 -5.15
C ALA A 175 -9.50 -30.74 -4.00
N TYR A 176 -8.98 -29.58 -4.33
CA TYR A 176 -8.73 -28.49 -3.39
C TYR A 176 -9.23 -27.20 -4.01
N ALA A 177 -10.00 -26.42 -3.26
CA ALA A 177 -10.47 -25.12 -3.69
C ALA A 177 -10.09 -24.03 -2.69
N PHE A 178 -9.77 -22.85 -3.21
CA PHE A 178 -9.52 -21.67 -2.40
C PHE A 178 -9.83 -20.40 -3.18
N GLU A 179 -10.15 -19.34 -2.44
CA GLU A 179 -10.33 -18.03 -3.02
C GLU A 179 -8.98 -17.29 -3.04
N ALA A 180 -8.60 -16.77 -4.20
CA ALA A 180 -7.43 -15.90 -4.38
C ALA A 180 -7.88 -14.45 -4.53
N ARG A 181 -7.35 -13.57 -3.66
CA ARG A 181 -7.55 -12.12 -3.72
C ARG A 181 -6.24 -11.42 -4.02
N GLN A 182 -6.18 -10.72 -5.13
CA GLN A 182 -5.06 -9.85 -5.45
C GLN A 182 -5.58 -8.51 -5.95
N LEU A 183 -5.20 -7.43 -5.25
CA LEU A 183 -5.73 -6.09 -5.50
C LEU A 183 -7.27 -6.09 -5.47
N TRP A 184 -7.90 -5.76 -6.59
CA TRP A 184 -9.36 -5.70 -6.76
C TRP A 184 -9.93 -6.96 -7.42
N VAL A 185 -9.08 -7.94 -7.72
CA VAL A 185 -9.47 -9.18 -8.41
C VAL A 185 -9.66 -10.26 -7.37
N THR A 186 -10.83 -10.92 -7.43
CA THR A 186 -11.19 -12.07 -6.60
C THR A 186 -11.51 -13.22 -7.52
N GLN A 187 -10.83 -14.34 -7.31
CA GLN A 187 -10.95 -15.55 -8.13
C GLN A 187 -11.14 -16.77 -7.23
N GLU A 188 -11.94 -17.72 -7.68
CA GLU A 188 -12.01 -19.05 -7.09
C GLU A 188 -11.08 -19.97 -7.88
N VAL A 189 -10.10 -20.56 -7.21
CA VAL A 189 -9.12 -21.46 -7.81
C VAL A 189 -9.40 -22.87 -7.31
N VAL A 190 -9.50 -23.81 -8.24
CA VAL A 190 -9.73 -25.22 -7.98
C VAL A 190 -8.62 -26.03 -8.63
N GLU A 191 -7.93 -26.85 -7.83
CA GLU A 191 -7.05 -27.90 -8.30
C GLU A 191 -7.78 -29.24 -8.16
N MET A 192 -7.95 -29.98 -9.25
CA MET A 192 -8.78 -31.19 -9.27
C MET A 192 -8.12 -32.32 -10.05
N VAL A 193 -7.98 -33.48 -9.40
CA VAL A 193 -7.49 -34.70 -10.05
C VAL A 193 -8.63 -35.36 -10.84
N ALA A 194 -8.36 -35.66 -12.10
CA ALA A 194 -9.22 -36.45 -12.97
C ALA A 194 -8.50 -37.75 -13.37
N ILE A 195 -9.17 -38.88 -13.13
CA ILE A 195 -8.64 -40.21 -13.40
C ILE A 195 -9.34 -40.72 -14.66
N TYR A 196 -8.53 -40.95 -15.69
CA TYR A 196 -8.93 -41.63 -16.91
C TYR A 196 -8.28 -43.01 -16.96
N LYS A 197 -8.83 -43.90 -17.78
CA LYS A 197 -8.38 -45.29 -17.89
C LYS A 197 -6.88 -45.44 -18.16
N ASN A 198 -6.30 -44.55 -18.97
CA ASN A 198 -4.90 -44.66 -19.38
C ASN A 198 -4.01 -43.56 -18.77
N ILE A 199 -4.58 -42.53 -18.13
CA ILE A 199 -3.83 -41.40 -17.56
C ILE A 199 -4.55 -40.77 -16.39
N THR A 200 -3.79 -40.23 -15.44
CA THR A 200 -4.32 -39.33 -14.40
C THR A 200 -3.73 -37.95 -14.63
N VAL A 201 -4.57 -36.94 -14.66
CA VAL A 201 -4.16 -35.53 -14.85
C VAL A 201 -4.72 -34.66 -13.73
N THR A 202 -4.10 -33.51 -13.52
CA THR A 202 -4.62 -32.51 -12.60
C THR A 202 -5.06 -31.27 -13.37
N TYR A 203 -6.29 -30.82 -13.13
CA TYR A 203 -6.83 -29.59 -13.67
C TYR A 203 -6.67 -28.46 -12.67
N ASP A 204 -6.08 -27.35 -13.11
CA ASP A 204 -6.22 -26.05 -12.45
C ASP A 204 -7.35 -25.31 -13.14
N ILE A 205 -8.41 -24.95 -12.42
CA ILE A 205 -9.60 -24.28 -12.93
C ILE A 205 -9.79 -23.00 -12.14
N VAL A 206 -9.97 -21.88 -12.83
CA VAL A 206 -10.13 -20.56 -12.21
C VAL A 206 -11.45 -19.95 -12.63
N PHE A 207 -12.24 -19.50 -11.66
CA PHE A 207 -13.46 -18.75 -11.87
C PHE A 207 -13.32 -17.30 -11.40
N GLU A 208 -14.00 -16.38 -12.08
CA GLU A 208 -14.24 -15.04 -11.54
C GLU A 208 -15.36 -15.05 -10.48
N SER A 209 -15.60 -13.90 -9.85
CA SER A 209 -16.58 -13.77 -8.77
C SER A 209 -18.03 -14.07 -9.19
N ASP A 210 -18.33 -14.09 -10.48
CA ASP A 210 -19.64 -14.46 -11.04
C ASP A 210 -19.71 -15.93 -11.47
N MET A 211 -18.71 -16.75 -11.10
CA MET A 211 -18.59 -18.17 -11.43
C MET A 211 -18.46 -18.47 -12.93
N ARG A 212 -18.01 -17.49 -13.72
CA ARG A 212 -17.57 -17.71 -15.10
C ARG A 212 -16.14 -18.24 -15.14
N LEU A 213 -15.90 -19.21 -16.03
CA LEU A 213 -14.59 -19.81 -16.23
C LEU A 213 -13.62 -18.78 -16.84
N SER A 214 -12.59 -18.38 -16.10
CA SER A 214 -11.59 -17.41 -16.56
C SER A 214 -10.38 -18.06 -17.22
N SER A 215 -10.00 -19.24 -16.73
CA SER A 215 -8.91 -20.03 -17.28
C SER A 215 -8.98 -21.45 -16.74
N PHE A 216 -8.41 -22.40 -17.48
CA PHE A 216 -8.02 -23.69 -16.93
C PHE A 216 -6.74 -24.20 -17.58
N TYR A 217 -6.04 -25.08 -16.88
CA TYR A 217 -4.81 -25.72 -17.32
C TYR A 217 -4.80 -27.19 -16.91
N ILE A 218 -4.09 -28.02 -17.69
CA ILE A 218 -3.84 -29.43 -17.38
C ILE A 218 -2.38 -29.54 -16.93
N LYS A 219 -2.13 -30.28 -15.85
CA LYS A 219 -0.82 -30.61 -15.27
C LYS A 219 -0.60 -32.11 -15.22
#